data_AF-A0A0D3AGX6-F1
#
_entry.id   AF-A0A0D3AGX6-F1
#
_cell.length_a   1.000
_cell.length_b   1.000
_cell.length_c   1.000
_cell.angle_alpha   90.00
_cell.angle_beta   90.00
_cell.angle_gamma   90.00
#
_symmetry.space_group_name_H-M   'P 1'
#
loop_
_entity.id
_entity.type
_entity.pdbx_description
1 polymer ?
#
loop_
_entity_poly.entity_id
_entity_poly.type
_entity_poly.pdbx_seq_one_letter_code
_entity_poly.pdbx_strand_id
1 'polypeptide(L)' 'MREHTLISGLDCTEYPRKYKKIGGHEFVNYYFHDIEKIAITDVKQKLLSMPDCPDKVKMAVLFFLGTVIRG' A
#
# COMPACT_ATOMS: atom_id res chain seq x y z
N MET A 1 21.03 -1.61 7.58
CA MET A 1 20.49 -2.30 8.78
C MET A 1 19.00 -2.02 9.06
N ARG A 2 18.39 -0.91 8.63
CA ARG A 2 16.93 -0.69 8.83
C ARG A 2 16.02 -1.71 8.12
N GLU A 3 16.37 -2.09 6.91
CA GLU A 3 15.52 -2.94 6.07
C GLU A 3 15.36 -4.36 6.62
N HIS A 4 16.42 -4.96 7.17
CA HIS A 4 16.38 -6.29 7.81
C HIS A 4 15.53 -6.33 9.09
N THR A 5 15.36 -5.18 9.73
CA THR A 5 14.65 -5.07 11.01
C THR A 5 13.14 -5.10 10.78
N LEU A 6 12.66 -4.46 9.69
CA LEU A 6 11.26 -4.51 9.26
C LEU A 6 10.81 -5.91 8.82
N ILE A 7 11.69 -6.67 8.16
CA ILE A 7 11.36 -8.01 7.63
C ILE A 7 11.32 -9.07 8.74
N SER A 8 12.17 -8.93 9.77
CA SER A 8 12.26 -9.88 10.88
C SER A 8 11.24 -9.64 12.00
N GLY A 9 10.50 -8.52 11.96
CA GLY A 9 9.59 -8.12 13.04
C GLY A 9 10.30 -7.72 14.35
N LEU A 10 11.63 -7.70 14.34
CA LEU A 10 12.49 -7.36 15.48
C LEU A 10 12.88 -5.88 15.47
N ASP A 11 12.01 -5.02 14.93
CA ASP A 11 12.15 -3.57 15.06
C ASP A 11 11.57 -3.14 16.39
N CYS A 12 12.38 -3.28 17.44
CA CYS A 12 12.02 -2.87 18.80
C CYS A 12 11.98 -1.34 18.97
N THR A 13 12.16 -0.57 17.89
CA THR A 13 12.00 0.88 17.93
C THR A 13 10.54 1.22 18.18
N GLU A 14 10.27 2.18 19.07
CA GLU A 14 8.90 2.65 19.27
C GLU A 14 8.29 3.11 17.94
N TYR A 15 7.07 2.66 17.65
CA TYR A 15 6.31 3.19 16.51
C TYR A 15 6.26 4.71 16.56
N PRO A 16 6.28 5.40 15.41
CA PRO A 16 6.19 6.85 15.37
C PRO A 16 5.06 7.39 16.25
N ARG A 17 5.36 8.46 17.01
CA ARG A 17 4.32 9.16 17.79
C ARG A 17 3.21 9.58 16.81
N LYS A 18 1.99 9.07 17.05
CA LYS A 18 0.80 9.18 16.18
C LYS A 18 0.64 8.15 15.06
N TYR A 19 1.30 6.99 15.09
CA TYR A 19 1.09 5.93 14.07
C TYR A 19 -0.38 5.55 13.84
N LYS A 20 -1.22 5.60 14.89
CA LYS A 20 -2.68 5.38 14.79
C LYS A 20 -3.41 6.41 13.90
N LYS A 21 -2.79 7.56 13.66
CA LYS A 21 -3.27 8.64 12.78
C LYS A 21 -2.55 8.66 11.44
N ILE A 22 -1.60 7.74 11.20
CA ILE A 22 -0.87 7.62 9.94
C ILE A 22 -1.62 6.63 9.06
N GLY A 23 -1.88 7.03 7.82
CA GLY A 23 -2.64 6.26 6.84
C GLY A 23 -4.06 6.79 6.65
N GLY A 24 -4.75 6.23 5.66
CA GLY A 24 -6.10 6.62 5.29
C GLY A 24 -6.49 6.02 3.95
N HIS A 25 -7.77 6.16 3.60
CA HIS A 25 -8.31 5.65 2.34
C HIS A 25 -8.27 6.70 1.22
N GLU A 26 -7.73 7.90 1.44
CA GLU A 26 -7.72 9.00 0.45
C GLU A 26 -7.11 8.58 -0.90
N PHE A 27 -5.97 7.89 -0.88
CA PHE A 27 -5.32 7.39 -2.10
C PHE A 27 -6.21 6.40 -2.86
N VAL A 28 -6.83 5.49 -2.12
CA VAL A 28 -7.73 4.47 -2.69
C VAL A 28 -8.98 5.14 -3.26
N ASN A 29 -9.59 6.06 -2.51
CA ASN A 29 -10.77 6.80 -2.91
C ASN A 29 -10.51 7.67 -4.14
N TYR A 30 -9.33 8.29 -4.23
CA TYR A 30 -8.93 9.11 -5.38
C TYR A 30 -8.87 8.30 -6.68
N TYR A 31 -8.33 7.07 -6.64
CA TYR A 31 -8.12 6.28 -7.86
C TYR A 31 -9.26 5.33 -8.22
N PHE A 32 -10.02 4.88 -7.22
CA PHE A 32 -11.03 3.84 -7.37
C PHE A 32 -12.45 4.32 -7.09
N HIS A 33 -12.65 5.52 -6.55
CA HIS A 33 -13.96 6.18 -6.35
C HIS A 33 -15.06 5.29 -5.71
N ASP A 34 -15.35 5.47 -4.42
CA ASP A 34 -16.53 4.90 -3.73
C ASP A 34 -16.81 3.40 -3.98
N ILE A 35 -15.77 2.59 -4.15
CA ILE A 35 -15.91 1.15 -4.28
C ILE A 35 -15.91 0.50 -2.90
N GLU A 36 -17.02 -0.15 -2.53
CA GLU A 36 -17.15 -0.94 -1.29
C GLU A 36 -16.15 -2.13 -1.24
N LYS A 37 -15.76 -2.68 -2.40
CA LYS A 37 -14.82 -3.81 -2.52
C LYS A 37 -13.96 -3.71 -3.77
N ILE A 38 -12.67 -3.47 -3.60
CA ILE A 38 -11.69 -3.42 -4.69
C ILE A 38 -11.07 -4.82 -4.86
N ALA A 39 -11.14 -5.39 -6.05
CA ALA A 39 -10.44 -6.64 -6.33
C ALA A 39 -8.97 -6.36 -6.68
N ILE A 40 -8.08 -7.30 -6.35
CA ILE A 40 -6.65 -7.22 -6.69
C ILE A 40 -6.45 -7.10 -8.22
N THR A 41 -7.35 -7.67 -9.00
CA THR A 41 -7.37 -7.53 -10.46
C THR A 41 -7.55 -6.09 -10.90
N ASP A 42 -8.39 -5.32 -10.22
CA ASP A 42 -8.65 -3.91 -10.53
C ASP A 42 -7.41 -3.07 -10.24
N VAL A 43 -6.74 -3.34 -9.11
CA VAL A 43 -5.46 -2.71 -8.74
C VAL A 43 -4.39 -3.02 -9.78
N LYS A 44 -4.31 -4.27 -10.25
CA LYS A 44 -3.36 -4.68 -11.30
C LYS A 44 -3.60 -3.94 -12.60
N GLN A 45 -4.85 -3.86 -13.07
CA GLN A 45 -5.18 -3.14 -14.30
C GLN A 45 -4.84 -1.66 -14.19
N LYS A 46 -5.19 -1.03 -13.06
CA LYS A 46 -4.85 0.37 -12.80
C LYS A 46 -3.35 0.60 -12.82
N LEU A 47 -2.56 -0.23 -12.15
CA LEU A 47 -1.10 -0.15 -12.14
C LEU A 47 -0.50 -0.21 -13.55
N LEU A 48 -0.99 -1.11 -14.40
CA LEU A 48 -0.50 -1.27 -15.77
C LEU A 48 -0.85 -0.05 -16.66
N SER A 49 -2.00 0.58 -16.40
CA SER A 49 -2.42 1.79 -17.13
C SER A 49 -1.71 3.08 -16.71
N MET A 50 -1.01 3.10 -15.57
CA MET A 50 -0.42 4.32 -15.04
C MET A 50 0.85 4.72 -15.79
N PRO A 51 0.99 6.01 -16.16
CA PRO A 51 2.26 6.55 -16.65
C PRO A 51 3.32 6.50 -15.54
N ASP A 52 4.58 6.71 -15.90
CA ASP A 52 5.65 6.76 -14.90
C ASP A 52 5.51 8.02 -14.03
N CYS A 53 4.95 7.84 -12.83
CA CYS A 53 4.67 8.90 -11.88
C CYS A 53 4.86 8.39 -10.44
N PRO A 54 5.06 9.27 -9.46
CA PRO A 54 5.29 8.86 -8.07
C PRO A 54 4.19 7.96 -7.49
N ASP A 55 2.94 8.17 -7.91
CA ASP A 55 1.81 7.36 -7.44
C ASP A 55 1.77 5.95 -8.04
N LYS A 56 2.48 5.69 -9.15
CA LYS A 56 2.63 4.34 -9.70
C LYS A 56 3.34 3.42 -8.71
N VAL A 57 4.31 3.94 -7.97
CA VAL A 57 5.00 3.20 -6.89
C VAL A 57 4.03 2.87 -5.76
N LYS A 58 3.19 3.82 -5.34
CA LYS A 58 2.15 3.59 -4.32
C LYS A 58 1.13 2.53 -4.77
N MET A 59 0.73 2.56 -6.04
CA MET A 59 -0.15 1.55 -6.64
C MET A 59 0.52 0.17 -6.69
N ALA A 60 1.82 0.10 -6.99
CA ALA A 60 2.59 -1.13 -6.97
C ALA A 60 2.71 -1.73 -5.56
N VAL A 61 2.93 -0.88 -4.54
CA VAL A 61 2.92 -1.29 -3.14
C VAL A 61 1.55 -1.82 -2.73
N LEU A 62 0.46 -1.15 -3.13
CA LEU A 62 -0.90 -1.62 -2.87
C LEU A 62 -1.16 -3.00 -3.49
N PHE A 63 -0.75 -3.20 -4.75
CA PHE A 63 -0.85 -4.48 -5.43
C PHE A 63 -0.05 -5.57 -4.71
N PHE A 64 1.22 -5.29 -4.39
CA PHE A 64 2.10 -6.22 -3.67
C PHE A 64 1.51 -6.64 -2.32
N LEU A 65 1.12 -5.67 -1.48
CA LEU A 65 0.53 -5.96 -0.17
C LEU A 65 -0.77 -6.76 -0.30
N GLY A 66 -1.63 -6.42 -1.26
CA GLY A 66 -2.85 -7.16 -1.55
C GLY A 66 -2.57 -8.62 -1.93
N THR A 67 -1.53 -8.88 -2.71
CA THR A 67 -1.12 -10.24 -3.09
C THR A 67 -0.47 -11.03 -1.95
N VAL A 68 0.30 -10.37 -1.08
CA VAL A 68 1.02 -11.03 0.03
C VAL A 68 0.08 -11.35 1.20
N ILE A 69 -0.81 -10.41 1.57
CA ILE A 69 -1.73 -10.58 2.71
C ILE A 69 -2.85 -11.58 2.39
N ARG A 70 -3.29 -11.64 1.12
CA ARG A 70 -4.26 -12.64 0.66
C ARG A 70 -3.62 -14.02 0.41
N GLY A 71 -2.29 -14.08 0.34
CA GLY A 71 -1.52 -15.32 0.15
C GLY A 71 -1.80 -16.36 1.22
#